data_AF-A0A1H7FF12-F1
#
_entry.id   AF-A0A1H7FF12-F1
#
_cell.length_a   1.000
_cell.length_b   1.000
_cell.length_c   1.000
_cell.angle_alpha   90.00
_cell.angle_beta   90.00
_cell.angle_gamma   90.00
#
_symmetry.space_group_name_H-M   'P 1'
#
loop_
_entity.id
_entity.type
_entity.pdbx_description
1 polymer ?
#
loop_
_entity_poly.entity_id
_entity_poly.type
_entity_poly.pdbx_seq_one_letter_code
_entity_poly.pdbx_strand_id
1 'polypeptide(L)'
;MKMKNITNTASAFLCSKVRVKTAYAWTSDVHSYIAEKALELLTIEKKLRPAAFYKDWHEEIKQGAVAPDKSGDIDEGPGMHYYSCMNAKGKELDESNGFFRNRLGDFAPSARTLFRANYTSAISLYKSGKIKESMVYLGRAIHFVSDMGCTPHVANMTSGIKASNVHNAFEKQVKNSYTGFKADNFDKRLTKYYEKADPGDAFNKLIKYAGKFVDTILHLDPRAFDDTAKNTIPVTEQHVMAVLLKFFNDCNTDSGNFVCNDKMYTFKNEATGLLLTTTEKNISVDEADKDKDQKLRVKLSETGTFGLRAISGGYINKKCSGYDYLKIDGKAAQFRAEALGNRRFVISTEDSDFKKYLTAKGSKLTTASYEPDNHYMIWVLS
;
A
#
# COMPACT_ATOMS: atom_id res chain seq x y z
N MET A 1 -15.05 10.68 -65.63
CA MET A 1 -15.96 10.62 -64.47
C MET A 1 -15.12 10.39 -63.21
N LYS A 2 -15.45 10.98 -62.05
CA LYS A 2 -14.51 11.13 -60.91
C LYS A 2 -14.35 9.85 -60.08
N MET A 3 -13.13 9.34 -59.96
CA MET A 3 -12.71 8.52 -58.82
C MET A 3 -12.64 9.40 -57.56
N LYS A 4 -13.48 9.13 -56.56
CA LYS A 4 -13.30 9.54 -55.16
C LYS A 4 -14.25 8.72 -54.27
N ASN A 5 -13.84 8.50 -53.02
CA ASN A 5 -14.57 7.89 -51.89
C ASN A 5 -14.28 6.40 -51.60
N ILE A 6 -13.01 6.08 -51.33
CA ILE A 6 -12.65 5.02 -50.36
C ILE A 6 -11.63 5.63 -49.39
N THR A 7 -12.09 6.26 -48.30
CA THR A 7 -11.31 6.62 -47.09
C THR A 7 -12.21 7.23 -45.99
N ASN A 8 -13.13 6.44 -45.43
CA ASN A 8 -13.88 6.82 -44.21
C ASN A 8 -13.75 5.78 -43.07
N THR A 9 -12.87 4.80 -43.21
CA THR A 9 -12.73 3.66 -42.28
C THR A 9 -11.38 3.61 -41.54
N ALA A 10 -10.53 4.63 -41.70
CA ALA A 10 -9.17 4.66 -41.15
C ALA A 10 -8.95 5.65 -39.98
N SER A 11 -9.99 6.36 -39.54
CA SER A 11 -9.90 7.35 -38.43
C SER A 11 -10.50 6.88 -37.11
N ALA A 12 -11.11 5.70 -37.06
CA ALA A 12 -11.71 5.13 -35.84
C ALA A 12 -10.73 4.30 -34.98
N PHE A 13 -9.50 4.05 -35.45
CA PHE A 13 -8.56 3.13 -34.81
C PHE A 13 -7.31 3.81 -34.20
N LEU A 14 -7.25 5.15 -34.19
CA LEU A 14 -6.12 5.91 -33.62
C LEU A 14 -6.48 6.78 -32.39
N CYS A 15 -7.60 6.49 -31.72
CA CYS A 15 -7.75 6.81 -30.30
C CYS A 15 -7.34 5.60 -29.44
N SER A 16 -6.12 5.09 -29.69
CA SER A 16 -5.47 4.22 -28.72
C SER A 16 -5.36 4.98 -27.40
N LYS A 17 -5.84 4.36 -26.32
CA LYS A 17 -5.82 4.96 -24.99
C LYS A 17 -4.37 5.28 -24.64
N VAL A 18 -3.98 6.56 -24.70
CA VAL A 18 -2.79 7.07 -24.03
C VAL A 18 -3.06 6.97 -22.53
N ARG A 19 -2.85 5.76 -22.01
CA ARG A 19 -2.77 5.51 -20.57
C ARG A 19 -1.52 6.24 -20.12
N VAL A 20 -1.70 7.44 -19.55
CA VAL A 20 -0.65 8.10 -18.78
C VAL A 20 -0.23 7.09 -17.72
N LYS A 21 1.02 6.62 -17.83
CA LYS A 21 1.51 5.45 -17.09
C LYS A 21 1.83 5.77 -15.65
N THR A 22 2.26 7.00 -15.41
CA THR A 22 2.68 7.52 -14.12
C THR A 22 1.66 8.53 -13.61
N ALA A 23 1.35 8.44 -12.33
CA ALA A 23 0.65 9.46 -11.59
C ALA A 23 1.27 9.45 -10.20
N TYR A 24 2.23 10.36 -10.02
CA TYR A 24 2.89 10.66 -8.76
C TYR A 24 1.84 11.26 -7.83
N ALA A 25 1.93 10.97 -6.53
CA ALA A 25 1.31 11.84 -5.53
C ALA A 25 2.35 12.88 -5.13
N TRP A 26 1.94 14.14 -5.01
CA TRP A 26 2.85 15.21 -4.63
C TRP A 26 4.12 15.21 -5.51
N THR A 27 5.26 15.66 -4.96
CA THR A 27 6.56 15.35 -5.53
C THR A 27 7.40 14.60 -4.50
N SER A 28 8.43 13.89 -4.95
CA SER A 28 9.36 13.20 -4.05
C SER A 28 9.98 14.13 -2.99
N ASP A 29 10.09 15.43 -3.29
CA ASP A 29 10.54 16.45 -2.32
C ASP A 29 9.52 16.65 -1.18
N VAL A 30 8.23 16.74 -1.53
CA VAL A 30 7.11 16.88 -0.57
C VAL A 30 6.93 15.60 0.25
N HIS A 31 7.07 14.41 -0.34
CA HIS A 31 7.07 13.14 0.41
C HIS A 31 8.20 13.09 1.44
N SER A 32 9.41 13.48 1.04
CA SER A 32 10.58 13.56 1.93
C SER A 32 10.35 14.56 3.06
N TYR A 33 9.75 15.72 2.74
CA TYR A 33 9.41 16.77 3.70
C TYR A 33 8.40 16.29 4.74
N ILE A 34 7.29 15.69 4.32
CA ILE A 34 6.27 15.16 5.25
C ILE A 34 6.87 14.12 6.20
N ALA A 35 7.72 13.23 5.70
CA ALA A 35 8.41 12.24 6.52
C ALA A 35 9.38 12.90 7.53
N GLU A 36 10.18 13.87 7.08
CA GLU A 36 11.11 14.63 7.92
C GLU A 36 10.39 15.44 9.01
N LYS A 37 9.30 16.13 8.67
CA LYS A 37 8.53 16.94 9.63
C LYS A 37 7.74 16.10 10.62
N ALA A 38 7.24 14.94 10.23
CA ALA A 38 6.68 13.98 11.18
C ALA A 38 7.72 13.43 12.17
N LEU A 39 8.98 13.23 11.74
CA LEU A 39 10.10 12.85 12.61
C LEU A 39 10.51 13.99 13.56
N GLU A 40 10.57 15.24 13.08
CA GLU A 40 10.76 16.43 13.92
C GLU A 40 9.64 16.60 14.96
N LEU A 41 8.39 16.33 14.56
CA LEU A 41 7.20 16.47 15.42
C LEU A 41 7.23 15.52 16.63
N LEU A 42 7.88 14.35 16.52
CA LEU A 42 8.17 13.49 17.68
C LEU A 42 8.97 14.22 18.77
N THR A 43 9.93 15.05 18.38
CA THR A 43 10.76 15.83 19.31
C THR A 43 9.99 17.00 19.90
N ILE A 44 9.23 17.73 19.07
CA ILE A 44 8.35 18.84 19.49
C ILE A 44 7.33 18.36 20.54
N GLU A 45 6.68 17.22 20.30
CA GLU A 45 5.71 16.58 21.22
C GLU A 45 6.37 15.76 22.35
N LYS A 46 7.68 15.94 22.55
CA LYS A 46 8.48 15.32 23.64
C LYS A 46 8.35 13.79 23.70
N LYS A 47 8.17 13.14 22.54
CA LYS A 47 8.14 11.68 22.38
C LYS A 47 9.56 11.11 22.34
N LEU A 48 10.33 11.36 23.41
CA LEU A 48 11.78 11.14 23.44
C LEU A 48 12.20 9.69 23.13
N ARG A 49 11.42 8.68 23.56
CA ARG A 49 11.70 7.27 23.25
C ARG A 49 11.50 6.94 21.75
N PRO A 50 10.34 7.22 21.12
CA PRO A 50 10.21 7.17 19.66
C PRO A 50 11.27 7.99 18.90
N ALA A 51 11.53 9.24 19.31
CA ALA A 51 12.54 10.07 18.64
C ALA A 51 13.94 9.43 18.67
N ALA A 52 14.36 8.91 19.81
CA ALA A 52 15.64 8.22 19.96
C ALA A 52 15.71 6.89 19.18
N PHE A 53 14.56 6.22 18.94
CA PHE A 53 14.47 5.01 18.13
C PHE A 53 14.70 5.28 16.63
N TYR A 54 14.29 6.45 16.13
CA TYR A 54 14.42 6.80 14.71
C TYR A 54 15.69 7.58 14.34
N LYS A 55 16.41 8.13 15.33
CA LYS A 55 17.51 9.11 15.12
C LYS A 55 18.54 8.74 14.04
N ASP A 56 18.85 7.44 13.87
CA ASP A 56 19.88 6.93 12.95
C ASP A 56 19.30 6.48 11.59
N TRP A 57 17.98 6.62 11.38
CA TRP A 57 17.22 6.00 10.28
C TRP A 57 16.42 7.00 9.43
N HIS A 58 16.63 8.31 9.64
CA HIS A 58 15.89 9.36 8.91
C HIS A 58 16.10 9.26 7.39
N GLU A 59 17.31 8.88 6.94
CA GLU A 59 17.61 8.77 5.51
C GLU A 59 16.95 7.54 4.88
N GLU A 60 16.97 6.37 5.53
CA GLU A 60 16.23 5.18 5.08
C GLU A 60 14.72 5.46 4.95
N ILE A 61 14.14 6.14 5.94
CA ILE A 61 12.71 6.51 5.92
C ILE A 61 12.40 7.48 4.77
N LYS A 62 13.21 8.53 4.57
CA LYS A 62 13.05 9.46 3.43
C LYS A 62 13.23 8.75 2.08
N GLN A 63 14.24 7.88 1.94
CA GLN A 63 14.46 7.07 0.74
C GLN A 63 13.29 6.14 0.43
N GLY A 64 12.68 5.55 1.47
CA GLY A 64 11.47 4.75 1.36
C GLY A 64 10.25 5.57 0.96
N ALA A 65 10.08 6.78 1.52
CA ALA A 65 8.97 7.69 1.25
C ALA A 65 8.91 8.19 -0.21
N VAL A 66 10.01 8.09 -0.96
CA VAL A 66 10.09 8.44 -2.39
C VAL A 66 10.26 7.23 -3.32
N ALA A 67 10.26 6.01 -2.79
CA ALA A 67 10.51 4.82 -3.60
C ALA A 67 9.33 4.42 -4.50
N PRO A 68 8.05 4.43 -4.06
CA PRO A 68 6.92 4.00 -4.89
C PRO A 68 6.64 4.87 -6.14
N ASP A 69 7.18 6.09 -6.18
CA ASP A 69 7.18 6.96 -7.35
C ASP A 69 8.15 6.50 -8.45
N LYS A 70 9.22 5.78 -8.10
CA LYS A 70 10.34 5.54 -9.01
C LYS A 70 9.91 4.57 -10.10
N SER A 71 10.27 4.88 -11.35
CA SER A 71 9.90 4.01 -12.45
C SER A 71 10.60 2.65 -12.35
N GLY A 72 9.81 1.58 -12.47
CA GLY A 72 10.22 0.19 -12.22
C GLY A 72 10.02 -0.29 -10.78
N ASP A 73 9.47 0.52 -9.87
CA ASP A 73 9.13 0.09 -8.52
C ASP A 73 7.90 -0.85 -8.50
N ILE A 74 7.85 -1.77 -7.53
CA ILE A 74 6.75 -2.74 -7.39
C ILE A 74 5.40 -2.11 -7.04
N ASP A 75 5.41 -0.89 -6.50
CA ASP A 75 4.22 -0.10 -6.16
C ASP A 75 4.00 1.09 -7.14
N GLU A 76 4.75 1.15 -8.26
CA GLU A 76 4.45 2.05 -9.38
C GLU A 76 3.20 1.53 -10.12
N GLY A 77 2.14 2.33 -10.22
CA GLY A 77 1.06 1.97 -11.13
C GLY A 77 -0.17 2.86 -11.17
N PRO A 78 -0.96 2.78 -12.26
CA PRO A 78 -2.20 3.53 -12.41
C PRO A 78 -3.20 3.14 -11.32
N GLY A 79 -3.44 4.04 -10.37
CA GLY A 79 -4.40 3.83 -9.28
C GLY A 79 -3.82 3.21 -8.01
N MET A 80 -2.57 2.75 -8.03
CA MET A 80 -1.90 2.27 -6.82
C MET A 80 -1.83 3.34 -5.74
N HIS A 81 -1.51 4.57 -6.14
CA HIS A 81 -1.37 5.75 -5.27
C HIS A 81 -2.73 6.42 -4.93
N TYR A 82 -3.87 5.79 -5.24
CA TYR A 82 -5.20 6.43 -5.12
C TYR A 82 -6.05 5.71 -4.09
N TYR A 83 -6.79 6.49 -3.29
CA TYR A 83 -7.82 5.98 -2.37
C TYR A 83 -8.92 7.04 -2.26
N SER A 84 -9.98 6.86 -3.04
CA SER A 84 -10.72 8.01 -3.57
C SER A 84 -12.13 8.13 -3.00
N CYS A 85 -12.34 9.13 -2.15
CA CYS A 85 -13.67 9.50 -1.65
C CYS A 85 -14.40 10.50 -2.55
N MET A 86 -13.73 11.13 -3.51
CA MET A 86 -14.31 12.07 -4.46
C MET A 86 -14.03 11.64 -5.90
N ASN A 87 -14.89 12.07 -6.83
CA ASN A 87 -14.56 12.07 -8.25
C ASN A 87 -13.88 13.39 -8.66
N ALA A 88 -13.40 13.46 -9.90
CA ALA A 88 -12.67 14.62 -10.43
C ALA A 88 -13.54 15.87 -10.68
N LYS A 89 -14.75 15.92 -10.10
CA LYS A 89 -15.70 17.04 -10.11
C LYS A 89 -16.26 17.35 -8.71
N GLY A 90 -15.61 16.89 -7.64
CA GLY A 90 -16.02 17.17 -6.26
C GLY A 90 -17.21 16.37 -5.74
N LYS A 91 -17.79 15.44 -6.52
CA LYS A 91 -18.88 14.59 -6.01
C LYS A 91 -18.31 13.43 -5.19
N GLU A 92 -18.85 13.22 -3.99
CA GLU A 92 -18.54 12.06 -3.14
C GLU A 92 -18.84 10.74 -3.86
N LEU A 93 -17.99 9.75 -3.58
CA LEU A 93 -18.08 8.37 -4.06
C LEU A 93 -18.54 7.46 -2.93
N ASP A 94 -19.22 6.37 -3.27
CA ASP A 94 -19.70 5.41 -2.27
C ASP A 94 -18.55 4.59 -1.68
N GLU A 95 -18.56 4.40 -0.36
CA GLU A 95 -17.75 3.40 0.33
C GLU A 95 -18.47 2.05 0.43
N SER A 96 -17.74 0.95 0.54
CA SER A 96 -18.28 -0.38 0.83
C SER A 96 -17.53 -0.98 2.01
N ASN A 97 -18.24 -1.32 3.09
CA ASN A 97 -17.66 -1.74 4.37
C ASN A 97 -16.46 -0.89 4.84
N GLY A 98 -16.60 0.44 4.75
CA GLY A 98 -15.52 1.37 5.12
C GLY A 98 -14.33 1.39 4.14
N PHE A 99 -14.46 0.87 2.92
CA PHE A 99 -13.45 1.02 1.86
C PHE A 99 -13.91 1.89 0.70
N PHE A 100 -13.03 2.80 0.29
CA PHE A 100 -13.11 3.49 -1.00
C PHE A 100 -12.36 2.72 -2.08
N ARG A 101 -12.75 2.96 -3.34
CA ARG A 101 -12.07 2.40 -4.52
C ARG A 101 -10.93 3.32 -4.96
N ASN A 102 -9.95 2.76 -5.66
CA ASN A 102 -8.95 3.53 -6.39
C ASN A 102 -9.56 4.15 -7.67
N ARG A 103 -8.75 4.90 -8.43
CA ARG A 103 -9.20 5.54 -9.68
C ARG A 103 -9.56 4.62 -10.84
N LEU A 104 -9.29 3.31 -10.73
CA LEU A 104 -9.69 2.30 -11.71
C LEU A 104 -11.03 1.66 -11.35
N GLY A 105 -11.53 1.88 -10.12
CA GLY A 105 -12.74 1.25 -9.59
C GLY A 105 -12.45 0.00 -8.75
N ASP A 106 -11.20 -0.32 -8.47
CA ASP A 106 -10.80 -1.50 -7.69
C ASP A 106 -10.52 -1.13 -6.22
N PHE A 107 -10.76 -2.04 -5.27
CA PHE A 107 -10.36 -1.81 -3.87
C PHE A 107 -8.86 -1.99 -3.63
N ALA A 108 -8.20 -2.83 -4.42
CA ALA A 108 -6.77 -3.06 -4.38
C ALA A 108 -6.19 -3.30 -5.79
N PRO A 109 -4.92 -2.94 -6.04
CA PRO A 109 -4.06 -2.14 -5.17
C PRO A 109 -4.52 -0.68 -5.10
N SER A 110 -4.53 -0.13 -3.88
CA SER A 110 -4.89 1.26 -3.55
C SER A 110 -3.95 1.78 -2.46
N ALA A 111 -3.92 3.09 -2.20
CA ALA A 111 -3.00 3.65 -1.22
C ALA A 111 -3.19 3.01 0.17
N ARG A 112 -4.42 2.70 0.57
CA ARG A 112 -4.69 1.97 1.82
C ARG A 112 -4.14 0.54 1.83
N THR A 113 -4.31 -0.24 0.76
CA THR A 113 -3.82 -1.64 0.74
C THR A 113 -2.29 -1.67 0.63
N LEU A 114 -1.69 -0.74 -0.10
CA LEU A 114 -0.24 -0.61 -0.21
C LEU A 114 0.41 -0.06 1.07
N PHE A 115 -0.28 0.81 1.82
CA PHE A 115 0.08 1.10 3.21
C PHE A 115 0.15 -0.21 4.02
N ARG A 116 -0.92 -1.03 4.03
CA ARG A 116 -0.95 -2.27 4.83
C ARG A 116 0.15 -3.23 4.42
N ALA A 117 0.40 -3.37 3.12
CA ALA A 117 1.44 -4.27 2.60
C ALA A 117 2.83 -3.81 3.06
N ASN A 118 3.18 -2.54 2.78
CA ASN A 118 4.50 -2.01 3.15
C ASN A 118 4.70 -1.92 4.68
N TYR A 119 3.66 -1.58 5.44
CA TYR A 119 3.73 -1.56 6.91
C TYR A 119 3.92 -2.97 7.50
N THR A 120 3.19 -3.97 6.98
CA THR A 120 3.35 -5.37 7.40
C THR A 120 4.74 -5.88 7.05
N SER A 121 5.26 -5.55 5.86
CA SER A 121 6.65 -5.83 5.46
C SER A 121 7.66 -5.15 6.39
N ALA A 122 7.44 -3.89 6.76
CA ALA A 122 8.32 -3.14 7.65
C ALA A 122 8.45 -3.81 9.03
N ILE A 123 7.33 -4.17 9.68
CA ILE A 123 7.36 -4.90 10.95
C ILE A 123 7.99 -6.29 10.77
N SER A 124 7.65 -7.00 9.69
CA SER A 124 8.20 -8.35 9.40
C SER A 124 9.72 -8.35 9.24
N LEU A 125 10.27 -7.33 8.56
CA LEU A 125 11.70 -7.10 8.42
C LEU A 125 12.34 -6.76 9.78
N TYR A 126 11.74 -5.87 10.56
CA TYR A 126 12.24 -5.49 11.90
C TYR A 126 12.35 -6.71 12.82
N LYS A 127 11.26 -7.48 12.92
CA LYS A 127 11.16 -8.72 13.73
C LYS A 127 12.06 -9.84 13.22
N SER A 128 12.60 -9.71 12.00
CA SER A 128 13.58 -10.63 11.41
C SER A 128 15.02 -10.10 11.48
N GLY A 129 15.28 -8.99 12.18
CA GLY A 129 16.62 -8.37 12.31
C GLY A 129 17.08 -7.55 11.10
N LYS A 130 16.25 -7.41 10.06
CA LYS A 130 16.52 -6.60 8.85
C LYS A 130 16.11 -5.14 9.08
N ILE A 131 16.82 -4.47 9.98
CA ILE A 131 16.41 -3.16 10.51
C ILE A 131 16.50 -2.06 9.45
N LYS A 132 17.54 -2.05 8.62
CA LYS A 132 17.72 -1.01 7.58
C LYS A 132 16.60 -1.08 6.55
N GLU A 133 16.35 -2.28 6.04
CA GLU A 133 15.29 -2.58 5.07
C GLU A 133 13.92 -2.28 5.67
N SER A 134 13.71 -2.61 6.95
CA SER A 134 12.50 -2.28 7.69
C SER A 134 12.19 -0.78 7.68
N MET A 135 13.20 0.07 7.90
CA MET A 135 13.03 1.54 7.90
C MET A 135 12.71 2.08 6.50
N VAL A 136 13.28 1.48 5.45
CA VAL A 136 12.88 1.77 4.06
C VAL A 136 11.41 1.38 3.83
N TYR A 137 10.97 0.21 4.28
CA TYR A 137 9.57 -0.22 4.15
C TYR A 137 8.59 0.60 5.01
N LEU A 138 9.03 1.12 6.15
CA LEU A 138 8.27 2.11 6.92
C LEU A 138 8.11 3.41 6.13
N GLY A 139 9.18 3.91 5.50
CA GLY A 139 9.12 5.02 4.57
C GLY A 139 8.13 4.78 3.42
N ARG A 140 8.14 3.58 2.82
CA ARG A 140 7.17 3.19 1.78
C ARG A 140 5.73 3.17 2.28
N ALA A 141 5.49 2.78 3.53
CA ALA A 141 4.15 2.89 4.13
C ALA A 141 3.75 4.36 4.33
N ILE A 142 4.68 5.21 4.77
CA ILE A 142 4.48 6.65 4.96
C ILE A 142 4.11 7.36 3.64
N HIS A 143 4.73 6.98 2.52
CA HIS A 143 4.38 7.46 1.18
C HIS A 143 2.86 7.43 0.94
N PHE A 144 2.22 6.26 1.09
CA PHE A 144 0.78 6.12 0.85
C PHE A 144 -0.10 6.90 1.82
N VAL A 145 0.39 7.27 3.01
CA VAL A 145 -0.32 8.20 3.90
C VAL A 145 -0.26 9.61 3.34
N SER A 146 0.86 10.01 2.73
CA SER A 146 0.98 11.27 2.01
C SER A 146 0.07 11.35 0.80
N ASP A 147 -0.08 10.26 0.03
CA ASP A 147 -1.06 10.17 -1.08
C ASP A 147 -2.49 10.41 -0.60
N MET A 148 -2.86 9.80 0.53
CA MET A 148 -4.19 9.96 1.12
C MET A 148 -4.42 11.39 1.66
N GLY A 149 -3.37 12.18 1.85
CA GLY A 149 -3.43 13.63 2.09
C GLY A 149 -3.46 14.51 0.82
N CYS A 150 -3.23 13.92 -0.37
CA CYS A 150 -3.14 14.65 -1.64
C CYS A 150 -4.53 14.82 -2.29
N THR A 151 -4.98 16.07 -2.47
CA THR A 151 -6.34 16.37 -2.98
C THR A 151 -6.62 15.75 -4.36
N PRO A 152 -5.72 15.81 -5.36
CA PRO A 152 -5.90 15.08 -6.63
C PRO A 152 -6.07 13.55 -6.49
N HIS A 153 -5.41 12.92 -5.52
CA HIS A 153 -5.37 11.46 -5.35
C HIS A 153 -6.63 10.90 -4.70
N VAL A 154 -7.21 11.65 -3.77
CA VAL A 154 -8.51 11.31 -3.17
C VAL A 154 -9.70 11.64 -4.09
N ALA A 155 -9.43 12.32 -5.20
CA ALA A 155 -10.42 12.85 -6.14
C ALA A 155 -10.38 12.23 -7.55
N ASN A 156 -9.70 11.10 -7.74
CA ASN A 156 -9.57 10.44 -9.06
C ASN A 156 -9.00 11.34 -10.18
N MET A 157 -8.31 12.43 -9.85
CA MET A 157 -7.72 13.32 -10.84
C MET A 157 -6.47 12.67 -11.42
N THR A 158 -6.53 12.23 -12.67
CA THR A 158 -5.38 11.64 -13.35
C THR A 158 -4.33 12.68 -13.68
N SER A 159 -3.06 12.38 -13.43
CA SER A 159 -1.93 13.05 -14.10
C SER A 159 -2.13 13.10 -15.62
N GLY A 160 -1.67 14.19 -16.24
CA GLY A 160 -1.76 14.42 -17.67
C GLY A 160 -0.43 14.87 -18.29
N ILE A 161 -0.46 15.29 -19.55
CA ILE A 161 0.70 15.94 -20.21
C ILE A 161 0.46 17.45 -20.38
N LYS A 162 -0.79 17.91 -20.34
CA LYS A 162 -1.16 19.32 -20.52
C LYS A 162 -0.95 20.11 -19.24
N ALA A 163 -0.45 21.35 -19.34
CA ALA A 163 -0.31 22.26 -18.20
C ALA A 163 -1.66 22.62 -17.53
N SER A 164 -2.78 22.50 -18.25
CA SER A 164 -4.14 22.67 -17.71
C SER A 164 -4.69 21.44 -16.99
N ASN A 165 -3.88 20.41 -16.77
CA ASN A 165 -4.24 19.27 -15.94
C ASN A 165 -4.12 19.67 -14.46
N VAL A 166 -5.25 19.67 -13.74
CA VAL A 166 -5.34 20.11 -12.33
C VAL A 166 -4.33 19.40 -11.43
N HIS A 167 -4.21 18.09 -11.55
CA HIS A 167 -3.26 17.27 -10.79
C HIS A 167 -1.81 17.76 -10.98
N ASN A 168 -1.31 17.82 -12.21
CA ASN A 168 0.05 18.29 -12.49
C ASN A 168 0.27 19.76 -12.08
N ALA A 169 -0.74 20.61 -12.28
CA ALA A 169 -0.65 22.04 -11.96
C ALA A 169 -0.55 22.26 -10.45
N PHE A 170 -1.36 21.52 -9.67
CA PHE A 170 -1.35 21.51 -8.22
C PHE A 170 0.01 21.08 -7.67
N GLU A 171 0.50 19.90 -8.06
CA GLU A 171 1.76 19.36 -7.52
C GLU A 171 2.98 20.18 -7.95
N LYS A 172 2.99 20.67 -9.20
CA LYS A 172 4.04 21.57 -9.68
C LYS A 172 4.06 22.89 -8.91
N GLN A 173 2.91 23.44 -8.54
CA GLN A 173 2.84 24.65 -7.72
C GLN A 173 3.37 24.35 -6.31
N VAL A 174 2.81 23.32 -5.66
CA VAL A 174 3.14 22.99 -4.26
C VAL A 174 4.60 22.63 -4.09
N LYS A 175 5.27 22.01 -5.08
CA LYS A 175 6.73 21.81 -5.11
C LYS A 175 7.53 23.10 -4.84
N ASN A 176 7.00 24.28 -5.16
CA ASN A 176 7.71 25.56 -4.96
C ASN A 176 7.33 26.26 -3.64
N SER A 177 6.25 25.84 -2.98
CA SER A 177 5.65 26.55 -1.82
C SER A 177 5.55 25.72 -0.54
N TYR A 178 5.69 24.40 -0.59
CA TYR A 178 5.49 23.49 0.56
C TYR A 178 6.36 23.80 1.79
N THR A 179 7.53 24.42 1.58
CA THR A 179 8.51 24.73 2.63
C THR A 179 7.93 25.68 3.67
N GLY A 180 7.49 25.11 4.79
CA GLY A 180 6.90 25.84 5.92
C GLY A 180 5.45 25.44 6.22
N PHE A 181 4.81 24.63 5.38
CA PHE A 181 3.48 24.07 5.61
C PHE A 181 3.53 22.87 6.57
N LYS A 182 4.02 23.10 7.80
CA LYS A 182 4.22 22.07 8.83
C LYS A 182 3.14 22.05 9.91
N ALA A 183 3.04 20.95 10.63
CA ALA A 183 2.30 20.86 11.89
C ALA A 183 3.05 21.53 13.04
N ASP A 184 2.35 22.36 13.82
CA ASP A 184 2.88 22.93 15.07
C ASP A 184 2.64 22.01 16.28
N ASN A 185 1.69 21.07 16.19
CA ASN A 185 1.31 20.13 17.25
C ASN A 185 0.74 18.82 16.69
N PHE A 186 0.53 17.85 17.58
CA PHE A 186 -0.06 16.55 17.24
C PHE A 186 -1.48 16.38 17.80
N ASP A 187 -2.44 16.05 16.94
CA ASP A 187 -3.76 15.58 17.36
C ASP A 187 -3.67 14.19 18.03
N LYS A 188 -3.61 14.21 19.36
CA LYS A 188 -3.55 13.03 20.23
C LYS A 188 -4.71 12.05 20.03
N ARG A 189 -5.83 12.44 19.38
CA ARG A 189 -6.92 11.54 19.02
C ARG A 189 -6.50 10.52 17.95
N LEU A 190 -5.49 10.84 17.13
CA LEU A 190 -4.96 9.94 16.11
C LEU A 190 -4.39 8.66 16.71
N THR A 191 -3.73 8.70 17.88
CA THR A 191 -3.19 7.50 18.55
C THR A 191 -4.23 6.38 18.64
N LYS A 192 -5.47 6.71 19.07
CA LYS A 192 -6.56 5.74 19.19
C LYS A 192 -7.00 5.13 17.85
N TYR A 193 -6.96 5.90 16.75
CA TYR A 193 -7.28 5.34 15.43
C TYR A 193 -6.18 4.43 14.89
N TYR A 194 -4.92 4.66 15.28
CA TYR A 194 -3.76 3.86 14.87
C TYR A 194 -3.42 2.68 15.81
N GLU A 195 -4.12 2.51 16.93
CA GLU A 195 -4.04 1.29 17.77
C GLU A 195 -4.46 0.02 17.01
N LYS A 196 -5.39 0.14 16.06
CA LYS A 196 -5.84 -0.97 15.20
C LYS A 196 -4.72 -1.44 14.25
N ALA A 197 -4.79 -2.69 13.80
CA ALA A 197 -3.88 -3.23 12.79
C ALA A 197 -4.08 -2.55 11.42
N ASP A 198 -5.33 -2.42 10.97
CA ASP A 198 -5.73 -1.58 9.84
C ASP A 198 -6.34 -0.27 10.39
N PRO A 199 -5.66 0.89 10.27
CA PRO A 199 -6.16 2.17 10.75
C PRO A 199 -7.11 2.86 9.74
N GLY A 200 -7.94 2.08 9.03
CA GLY A 200 -8.89 2.56 8.02
C GLY A 200 -9.77 3.73 8.46
N ASP A 201 -10.19 3.77 9.74
CA ASP A 201 -10.96 4.89 10.29
C ASP A 201 -10.20 6.22 10.29
N ALA A 202 -8.86 6.19 10.36
CA ALA A 202 -8.01 7.36 10.21
C ALA A 202 -7.89 7.75 8.74
N PHE A 203 -7.63 6.78 7.86
CA PHE A 203 -7.51 7.01 6.42
C PHE A 203 -8.78 7.59 5.81
N ASN A 204 -9.95 7.06 6.16
CA ASN A 204 -11.24 7.60 5.69
C ASN A 204 -11.47 9.04 6.16
N LYS A 205 -10.93 9.45 7.32
CA LYS A 205 -10.97 10.84 7.78
C LYS A 205 -9.97 11.73 7.02
N LEU A 206 -8.76 11.24 6.79
CA LEU A 206 -7.72 11.96 6.04
C LEU A 206 -8.18 12.25 4.61
N ILE A 207 -8.66 11.24 3.89
CA ILE A 207 -9.13 11.43 2.51
C ILE A 207 -10.37 12.34 2.46
N LYS A 208 -11.33 12.19 3.38
CA LYS A 208 -12.51 13.07 3.45
C LYS A 208 -12.16 14.49 3.91
N TYR A 209 -11.03 14.70 4.55
CA TYR A 209 -10.50 16.03 4.85
C TYR A 209 -9.86 16.65 3.60
N ALA A 210 -8.94 15.95 2.93
CA ALA A 210 -8.33 16.41 1.68
C ALA A 210 -9.38 16.63 0.56
N GLY A 211 -10.39 15.77 0.48
CA GLY A 211 -11.48 15.84 -0.49
C GLY A 211 -12.34 17.09 -0.41
N LYS A 212 -12.31 17.85 0.70
CA LYS A 212 -13.01 19.13 0.83
C LYS A 212 -12.47 20.22 -0.09
N PHE A 213 -11.21 20.10 -0.49
CA PHE A 213 -10.51 21.10 -1.31
C PHE A 213 -10.60 20.81 -2.81
N VAL A 214 -11.38 19.80 -3.24
CA VAL A 214 -11.50 19.45 -4.66
C VAL A 214 -11.98 20.63 -5.48
N ASP A 215 -13.11 21.24 -5.11
CA ASP A 215 -13.66 22.38 -5.84
C ASP A 215 -12.71 23.59 -5.82
N THR A 216 -11.98 23.79 -4.72
CA THR A 216 -10.94 24.83 -4.58
C THR A 216 -9.84 24.69 -5.63
N ILE A 217 -9.40 23.48 -5.94
CA ILE A 217 -8.31 23.24 -6.91
C ILE A 217 -8.80 23.12 -8.38
N LEU A 218 -10.10 22.92 -8.64
CA LEU A 218 -10.61 22.78 -10.02
C LEU A 218 -10.37 24.03 -10.89
N HIS A 219 -10.18 25.20 -10.29
CA HIS A 219 -10.07 26.48 -10.99
C HIS A 219 -8.64 26.87 -11.42
N LEU A 220 -7.64 26.02 -11.17
CA LEU A 220 -6.23 26.24 -11.55
C LEU A 220 -5.57 27.52 -10.97
N ASP A 221 -6.06 28.03 -9.84
CA ASP A 221 -5.45 29.17 -9.14
C ASP A 221 -4.27 28.70 -8.25
N PRO A 222 -3.03 29.18 -8.48
CA PRO A 222 -1.87 28.85 -7.64
C PRO A 222 -2.06 29.19 -6.16
N ARG A 223 -2.82 30.24 -5.82
CA ARG A 223 -3.08 30.59 -4.40
C ARG A 223 -4.00 29.57 -3.75
N ALA A 224 -5.04 29.15 -4.47
CA ALA A 224 -5.95 28.10 -4.01
C ALA A 224 -5.23 26.74 -3.84
N PHE A 225 -4.19 26.47 -4.64
CA PHE A 225 -3.31 25.31 -4.46
C PHE A 225 -2.46 25.42 -3.19
N ASP A 226 -1.81 26.57 -2.97
CA ASP A 226 -0.99 26.83 -1.78
C ASP A 226 -1.83 26.78 -0.50
N ASP A 227 -3.02 27.41 -0.50
CA ASP A 227 -3.96 27.37 0.63
C ASP A 227 -4.45 25.95 0.91
N THR A 228 -4.71 25.15 -0.12
CA THR A 228 -5.05 23.72 0.02
C THR A 228 -3.91 22.94 0.65
N ALA A 229 -2.68 23.06 0.13
CA ALA A 229 -1.51 22.35 0.67
C ALA A 229 -1.16 22.77 2.10
N LYS A 230 -1.29 24.05 2.42
CA LYS A 230 -1.15 24.61 3.77
C LYS A 230 -2.15 24.03 4.77
N ASN A 231 -3.32 23.57 4.31
CA ASN A 231 -4.28 22.86 5.14
C ASN A 231 -4.02 21.34 5.19
N THR A 232 -3.64 20.70 4.08
CA THR A 232 -3.51 19.23 4.02
C THR A 232 -2.17 18.69 4.50
N ILE A 233 -1.03 19.33 4.22
CA ILE A 233 0.30 18.82 4.61
C ILE A 233 0.43 18.73 6.14
N PRO A 234 0.09 19.76 6.96
CA PRO A 234 0.16 19.66 8.42
C PRO A 234 -0.72 18.55 9.03
N VAL A 235 -1.87 18.26 8.43
CA VAL A 235 -2.74 17.16 8.88
C VAL A 235 -2.11 15.80 8.51
N THR A 236 -1.53 15.73 7.31
CA THR A 236 -0.84 14.54 6.79
C THR A 236 0.39 14.20 7.63
N GLU A 237 1.21 15.18 8.01
CA GLU A 237 2.35 15.02 8.92
C GLU A 237 1.93 14.42 10.27
N GLN A 238 0.79 14.84 10.84
CA GLN A 238 0.27 14.27 12.07
C GLN A 238 -0.17 12.81 11.90
N HIS A 239 -0.80 12.47 10.77
CA HIS A 239 -1.11 11.07 10.45
C HIS A 239 0.17 10.22 10.28
N VAL A 240 1.23 10.76 9.67
CA VAL A 240 2.54 10.09 9.57
C VAL A 240 3.20 9.95 10.94
N MET A 241 3.14 10.95 11.82
CA MET A 241 3.62 10.83 13.20
C MET A 241 2.86 9.74 13.97
N ALA A 242 1.54 9.58 13.74
CA ALA A 242 0.77 8.49 14.33
C ALA A 242 1.23 7.11 13.81
N VAL A 243 1.61 6.98 12.54
CA VAL A 243 2.26 5.77 11.99
C VAL A 243 3.61 5.49 12.65
N LEU A 244 4.44 6.51 12.87
CA LEU A 244 5.71 6.37 13.58
C LEU A 244 5.51 5.89 15.04
N LEU A 245 4.56 6.49 15.77
CA LEU A 245 4.21 6.03 17.12
C LEU A 245 3.67 4.59 17.13
N LYS A 246 2.86 4.22 16.13
CA LYS A 246 2.35 2.87 15.95
C LYS A 246 3.48 1.86 15.69
N PHE A 247 4.38 2.17 14.76
CA PHE A 247 5.50 1.30 14.38
C PHE A 247 6.44 1.08 15.56
N PHE A 248 6.78 2.14 16.30
CA PHE A 248 7.55 2.02 17.53
C PHE A 248 6.91 1.02 18.51
N ASN A 249 5.59 1.09 18.73
CA ASN A 249 4.89 0.17 19.62
C ASN A 249 4.84 -1.27 19.06
N ASP A 250 4.50 -1.46 17.78
CA ASP A 250 4.42 -2.77 17.13
C ASP A 250 5.80 -3.46 17.06
N CYS A 251 6.89 -2.70 16.94
CA CYS A 251 8.26 -3.21 17.01
C CYS A 251 8.66 -3.65 18.43
N ASN A 252 8.15 -3.00 19.47
CA ASN A 252 8.46 -3.31 20.88
C ASN A 252 7.46 -4.26 21.57
N THR A 253 6.38 -4.68 20.89
CA THR A 253 5.37 -5.62 21.40
C THR A 253 5.17 -6.79 20.44
N ASP A 254 4.56 -7.90 20.88
CA ASP A 254 4.15 -8.98 19.96
C ASP A 254 2.62 -8.98 19.78
N SER A 255 2.18 -8.28 18.73
CA SER A 255 0.77 -8.29 18.29
C SER A 255 0.44 -9.43 17.32
N GLY A 256 1.42 -10.26 16.92
CA GLY A 256 1.28 -11.32 15.92
C GLY A 256 0.94 -10.85 14.50
N ASN A 257 0.95 -9.54 14.21
CA ASN A 257 0.54 -8.96 12.93
C ASN A 257 1.71 -8.81 11.94
N PHE A 258 2.60 -9.80 11.90
CA PHE A 258 3.79 -9.84 11.04
C PHE A 258 4.19 -11.29 10.73
N VAL A 259 5.06 -11.46 9.73
CA VAL A 259 5.73 -12.73 9.44
C VAL A 259 7.23 -12.62 9.73
N CYS A 260 7.87 -13.73 10.11
CA CYS A 260 9.31 -13.76 10.39
C CYS A 260 10.04 -14.61 9.35
N ASN A 261 11.25 -14.18 8.97
CA ASN A 261 12.13 -15.02 8.17
C ASN A 261 12.43 -16.36 8.87
N ASP A 262 12.49 -17.43 8.08
CA ASP A 262 12.78 -18.81 8.50
C ASP A 262 11.82 -19.46 9.50
N LYS A 263 10.77 -18.76 9.94
CA LYS A 263 9.74 -19.30 10.82
C LYS A 263 8.73 -20.15 10.04
N MET A 264 8.31 -21.26 10.65
CA MET A 264 7.23 -22.11 10.16
C MET A 264 5.88 -21.55 10.60
N TYR A 265 4.89 -21.59 9.72
CA TYR A 265 3.52 -21.18 9.99
C TYR A 265 2.52 -22.20 9.42
N THR A 266 1.43 -22.40 10.14
CA THR A 266 0.17 -22.93 9.61
C THR A 266 -0.62 -21.80 8.97
N PHE A 267 -1.27 -22.04 7.84
CA PHE A 267 -2.09 -21.04 7.14
C PHE A 267 -3.53 -21.53 7.08
N LYS A 268 -4.37 -21.07 8.01
CA LYS A 268 -5.78 -21.46 8.11
C LYS A 268 -6.67 -20.47 7.38
N ASN A 269 -7.44 -20.92 6.40
CA ASN A 269 -8.43 -20.08 5.76
C ASN A 269 -9.58 -19.75 6.74
N GLU A 270 -9.96 -18.49 6.83
CA GLU A 270 -11.00 -18.05 7.78
C GLU A 270 -12.38 -18.58 7.42
N ALA A 271 -12.76 -18.53 6.14
CA ALA A 271 -14.10 -18.93 5.70
C ALA A 271 -14.34 -20.45 5.70
N THR A 272 -13.33 -21.24 5.30
CA THR A 272 -13.48 -22.71 5.21
C THR A 272 -12.92 -23.47 6.42
N GLY A 273 -12.07 -22.83 7.23
CA GLY A 273 -11.35 -23.50 8.32
C GLY A 273 -10.22 -24.44 7.86
N LEU A 274 -10.03 -24.63 6.56
CA LEU A 274 -9.03 -25.54 5.99
C LEU A 274 -7.61 -24.96 6.07
N LEU A 275 -6.61 -25.83 6.13
CA LEU A 275 -5.18 -25.49 6.18
C LEU A 275 -4.50 -25.64 4.81
N LEU A 276 -3.60 -24.72 4.45
CA LEU A 276 -2.65 -24.96 3.36
C LEU A 276 -1.88 -26.25 3.64
N THR A 277 -1.98 -27.20 2.72
CA THR A 277 -1.44 -28.55 2.87
C THR A 277 -0.52 -28.84 1.69
N THR A 278 0.73 -29.19 1.97
CA THR A 278 1.73 -29.55 0.98
C THR A 278 1.82 -31.06 0.81
N THR A 279 1.96 -31.50 -0.44
CA THR A 279 2.29 -32.88 -0.82
C THR A 279 3.63 -32.89 -1.57
N GLU A 280 4.16 -34.04 -1.97
CA GLU A 280 5.39 -34.12 -2.78
C GLU A 280 5.36 -33.28 -4.06
N LYS A 281 4.19 -33.14 -4.70
CA LYS A 281 4.05 -32.58 -6.06
C LYS A 281 3.19 -31.32 -6.14
N ASN A 282 2.35 -31.06 -5.15
CA ASN A 282 1.34 -29.99 -5.22
C ASN A 282 0.98 -29.43 -3.83
N ILE A 283 0.38 -28.24 -3.84
CA ILE A 283 -0.28 -27.63 -2.68
C ILE A 283 -1.81 -27.64 -2.85
N SER A 284 -2.52 -27.82 -1.75
CA SER A 284 -3.99 -27.79 -1.66
C SER A 284 -4.44 -27.08 -0.37
N VAL A 285 -5.76 -27.04 -0.14
CA VAL A 285 -6.32 -26.79 1.19
C VAL A 285 -7.09 -28.02 1.67
N ASP A 286 -6.89 -28.41 2.92
CA ASP A 286 -7.38 -29.66 3.49
C ASP A 286 -7.73 -29.49 4.99
N GLU A 287 -8.44 -30.45 5.57
CA GLU A 287 -8.76 -30.47 7.00
C GLU A 287 -7.49 -30.67 7.84
N ALA A 288 -7.53 -30.24 9.11
CA ALA A 288 -6.38 -30.33 10.00
C ALA A 288 -6.03 -31.78 10.33
N ASP A 289 -4.81 -32.17 9.99
CA ASP A 289 -4.32 -33.55 10.07
C ASP A 289 -2.85 -33.55 10.50
N LYS A 290 -2.56 -34.31 11.57
CA LYS A 290 -1.22 -34.44 12.15
C LYS A 290 -0.24 -35.19 11.24
N ASP A 291 -0.77 -36.02 10.32
CA ASP A 291 0.01 -36.90 9.45
C ASP A 291 0.24 -36.25 8.07
N LYS A 292 -0.20 -35.00 7.86
CA LYS A 292 0.00 -34.19 6.64
C LYS A 292 0.96 -33.02 6.89
N ASP A 293 1.73 -32.64 5.87
CA ASP A 293 2.59 -31.44 5.91
C ASP A 293 1.74 -30.16 5.77
N GLN A 294 1.30 -29.60 6.90
CA GLN A 294 0.44 -28.40 6.96
C GLN A 294 1.17 -27.14 7.47
N LYS A 295 2.51 -27.16 7.43
CA LYS A 295 3.37 -26.04 7.86
C LYS A 295 4.28 -25.61 6.73
N LEU A 296 4.27 -24.32 6.43
CA LEU A 296 5.13 -23.67 5.43
C LEU A 296 6.15 -22.77 6.12
N ARG A 297 7.39 -22.77 5.63
CA ARG A 297 8.40 -21.81 6.06
C ARG A 297 8.27 -20.52 5.28
N VAL A 298 8.18 -19.39 5.97
CA VAL A 298 8.33 -18.07 5.36
C VAL A 298 9.80 -17.79 5.11
N LYS A 299 10.14 -17.35 3.90
CA LYS A 299 11.48 -16.89 3.50
C LYS A 299 11.37 -15.45 3.04
N LEU A 300 11.67 -14.52 3.94
CA LEU A 300 11.52 -13.08 3.73
C LEU A 300 12.68 -12.55 2.87
N SER A 301 12.38 -11.81 1.82
CA SER A 301 13.37 -11.09 1.02
C SER A 301 13.68 -9.72 1.64
N GLU A 302 14.73 -9.06 1.14
CA GLU A 302 15.02 -7.65 1.47
C GLU A 302 14.06 -6.69 0.76
N THR A 303 13.36 -7.15 -0.28
CA THR A 303 12.29 -6.42 -0.98
C THR A 303 10.93 -6.55 -0.29
N GLY A 304 10.89 -6.83 1.02
CA GLY A 304 9.66 -6.90 1.82
C GLY A 304 8.65 -7.98 1.42
N THR A 305 8.91 -8.73 0.36
CA THR A 305 8.14 -9.89 -0.09
C THR A 305 8.64 -11.15 0.61
N PHE A 306 7.93 -12.26 0.47
CA PHE A 306 8.41 -13.56 0.93
C PHE A 306 8.10 -14.68 -0.04
N GLY A 307 8.97 -15.69 -0.07
CA GLY A 307 8.65 -17.00 -0.59
C GLY A 307 8.07 -17.91 0.49
N LEU A 308 7.25 -18.88 0.08
CA LEU A 308 6.71 -19.93 0.94
C LEU A 308 7.38 -21.26 0.58
N ARG A 309 7.99 -21.94 1.56
CA ARG A 309 8.76 -23.18 1.34
C ARG A 309 8.15 -24.36 2.10
N ALA A 310 7.88 -25.44 1.39
CA ALA A 310 7.43 -26.71 1.96
C ALA A 310 8.52 -27.39 2.82
N ILE A 311 8.12 -28.34 3.67
CA ILE A 311 9.05 -29.13 4.48
C ILE A 311 9.96 -29.99 3.59
N SER A 312 9.42 -30.54 2.50
CA SER A 312 10.15 -31.20 1.40
C SER A 312 11.21 -30.31 0.72
N GLY A 313 11.17 -29.00 0.96
CA GLY A 313 12.21 -28.05 0.59
C GLY A 313 11.98 -27.29 -0.72
N GLY A 314 10.95 -27.64 -1.50
CA GLY A 314 10.49 -26.85 -2.65
C GLY A 314 9.76 -25.57 -2.22
N TYR A 315 9.83 -24.52 -3.02
CA TYR A 315 9.06 -23.29 -2.82
C TYR A 315 7.76 -23.35 -3.60
N ILE A 316 6.65 -22.85 -3.05
CA ILE A 316 5.39 -22.74 -3.79
C ILE A 316 5.63 -21.89 -5.04
N ASN A 317 5.21 -22.39 -6.20
CA ASN A 317 5.32 -21.66 -7.46
C ASN A 317 4.26 -20.57 -7.59
N LYS A 318 4.45 -19.65 -8.54
CA LYS A 318 3.61 -18.44 -8.63
C LYS A 318 2.15 -18.73 -8.98
N LYS A 319 1.91 -19.84 -9.70
CA LYS A 319 0.56 -20.37 -10.02
C LYS A 319 -0.12 -21.03 -8.83
N CYS A 320 0.58 -21.18 -7.69
CA CYS A 320 0.10 -21.80 -6.47
C CYS A 320 -0.41 -23.25 -6.69
N SER A 321 0.26 -23.99 -7.58
CA SER A 321 -0.17 -25.30 -8.08
C SER A 321 0.99 -26.31 -8.24
N GLY A 322 2.03 -26.17 -7.42
CA GLY A 322 3.26 -26.95 -7.50
C GLY A 322 4.45 -26.19 -6.92
N TYR A 323 5.67 -26.67 -7.17
CA TYR A 323 6.88 -26.11 -6.59
C TYR A 323 7.95 -25.69 -7.59
N ASP A 324 8.65 -24.61 -7.27
CA ASP A 324 9.93 -24.22 -7.84
C ASP A 324 11.05 -24.57 -6.83
N TYR A 325 12.11 -25.23 -7.27
CA TYR A 325 13.22 -25.64 -6.39
C TYR A 325 14.38 -24.62 -6.33
N LEU A 326 14.27 -23.52 -7.06
CA LEU A 326 15.22 -22.42 -7.05
C LEU A 326 15.04 -21.56 -5.79
N LYS A 327 16.15 -21.13 -5.19
CA LYS A 327 16.14 -20.26 -3.99
C LYS A 327 15.98 -18.80 -4.42
N ILE A 328 15.59 -17.92 -3.48
CA ILE A 328 15.30 -16.51 -3.74
C ILE A 328 16.51 -15.81 -4.38
N ASP A 329 16.22 -14.89 -5.30
CA ASP A 329 17.11 -14.38 -6.37
C ASP A 329 17.52 -15.36 -7.49
N GLY A 330 16.92 -16.57 -7.49
CA GLY A 330 17.04 -17.57 -8.55
C GLY A 330 15.86 -17.79 -9.53
N LYS A 331 14.56 -17.59 -9.27
CA LYS A 331 13.79 -17.16 -8.08
C LYS A 331 12.72 -18.21 -7.68
N ALA A 332 12.22 -18.10 -6.45
CA ALA A 332 10.96 -18.68 -5.98
C ALA A 332 9.84 -17.63 -6.03
N ALA A 333 8.57 -18.04 -6.10
CA ALA A 333 7.46 -17.10 -6.16
C ALA A 333 7.36 -16.21 -4.92
N GLN A 334 7.15 -14.91 -5.17
CA GLN A 334 7.01 -13.88 -4.16
C GLN A 334 5.56 -13.59 -3.81
N PHE A 335 5.33 -13.35 -2.52
CA PHE A 335 4.06 -13.00 -1.92
C PHE A 335 4.23 -11.74 -1.05
N ARG A 336 3.15 -11.00 -0.84
CA ARG A 336 3.06 -9.90 0.16
C ARG A 336 1.91 -10.17 1.10
N ALA A 337 2.08 -9.84 2.37
CA ALA A 337 1.04 -9.99 3.39
C ALA A 337 0.54 -8.61 3.80
N GLU A 338 -0.77 -8.48 3.99
CA GLU A 338 -1.40 -7.33 4.61
C GLU A 338 -2.08 -7.78 5.90
N ALA A 339 -1.59 -7.31 7.04
CA ALA A 339 -2.16 -7.65 8.33
C ALA A 339 -3.53 -6.97 8.56
N LEU A 340 -4.50 -7.74 9.04
CA LEU A 340 -5.86 -7.30 9.38
C LEU A 340 -6.13 -7.31 10.89
N GLY A 341 -5.13 -7.67 11.71
CA GLY A 341 -5.25 -7.83 13.15
C GLY A 341 -5.48 -9.29 13.57
N ASN A 342 -5.19 -9.63 14.83
CA ASN A 342 -5.39 -10.96 15.40
C ASN A 342 -4.74 -12.10 14.57
N ARG A 343 -3.56 -11.85 13.98
CA ARG A 343 -2.85 -12.79 13.08
C ARG A 343 -3.62 -13.15 11.80
N ARG A 344 -4.63 -12.36 11.42
CA ARG A 344 -5.36 -12.46 10.15
C ARG A 344 -4.62 -11.67 9.08
N PHE A 345 -4.45 -12.26 7.90
CA PHE A 345 -3.76 -11.63 6.77
C PHE A 345 -4.53 -11.89 5.47
N VAL A 346 -4.43 -10.98 4.51
CA VAL A 346 -4.64 -11.30 3.09
C VAL A 346 -3.28 -11.33 2.40
N ILE A 347 -3.09 -12.23 1.43
CA ILE A 347 -1.79 -12.52 0.83
C ILE A 347 -1.86 -12.34 -0.68
N SER A 348 -1.19 -11.34 -1.25
CA SER A 348 -1.13 -11.10 -2.69
C SER A 348 0.04 -11.81 -3.37
N THR A 349 -0.09 -12.11 -4.68
CA THR A 349 0.85 -12.98 -5.42
C THR A 349 1.53 -12.28 -6.60
N GLU A 350 2.81 -12.57 -6.83
CA GLU A 350 3.57 -12.02 -7.96
C GLU A 350 3.00 -12.39 -9.35
N ASP A 351 2.29 -13.53 -9.48
CA ASP A 351 1.70 -13.99 -10.75
C ASP A 351 0.65 -13.02 -11.32
N SER A 352 0.17 -12.12 -10.46
CA SER A 352 -0.81 -11.08 -10.76
C SER A 352 -0.26 -9.65 -10.66
N ASP A 353 1.06 -9.48 -10.61
CA ASP A 353 1.73 -8.24 -10.19
C ASP A 353 1.19 -7.75 -8.83
N PHE A 354 0.94 -8.67 -7.88
CA PHE A 354 0.32 -8.41 -6.57
C PHE A 354 -1.12 -7.83 -6.60
N LYS A 355 -1.82 -7.87 -7.73
CA LYS A 355 -3.21 -7.37 -7.88
C LYS A 355 -4.29 -8.36 -7.42
N LYS A 356 -3.93 -9.64 -7.25
CA LYS A 356 -4.81 -10.71 -6.74
C LYS A 356 -4.22 -11.37 -5.50
N TYR A 357 -5.11 -11.95 -4.70
CA TYR A 357 -4.79 -12.55 -3.41
C TYR A 357 -5.20 -14.01 -3.35
N LEU A 358 -4.47 -14.78 -2.55
CA LEU A 358 -4.74 -16.19 -2.25
C LEU A 358 -6.12 -16.35 -1.61
N THR A 359 -6.93 -17.25 -2.17
CA THR A 359 -8.25 -17.60 -1.65
C THR A 359 -8.46 -19.12 -1.69
N ALA A 360 -9.17 -19.66 -0.71
CA ALA A 360 -9.61 -21.05 -0.74
C ALA A 360 -10.95 -21.16 -1.49
N LYS A 361 -11.14 -22.18 -2.34
CA LYS A 361 -12.45 -22.52 -2.92
C LYS A 361 -12.62 -24.04 -2.95
N GLY A 362 -13.37 -24.58 -1.98
CA GLY A 362 -13.37 -26.01 -1.69
C GLY A 362 -11.96 -26.46 -1.28
N SER A 363 -11.51 -27.61 -1.79
CA SER A 363 -10.15 -28.15 -1.56
C SER A 363 -9.03 -27.49 -2.39
N LYS A 364 -9.33 -26.43 -3.16
CA LYS A 364 -8.38 -25.78 -4.07
C LYS A 364 -7.92 -24.41 -3.58
N LEU A 365 -6.62 -24.17 -3.68
CA LEU A 365 -6.01 -22.85 -3.60
C LEU A 365 -6.17 -22.13 -4.95
N THR A 366 -6.67 -20.91 -4.95
CA THR A 366 -6.86 -20.06 -6.14
C THR A 366 -6.54 -18.61 -5.83
N THR A 367 -6.74 -17.68 -6.78
CA THR A 367 -6.60 -16.24 -6.55
C THR A 367 -7.80 -15.43 -7.01
N ALA A 368 -8.09 -14.33 -6.30
CA ALA A 368 -9.19 -13.40 -6.58
C ALA A 368 -8.75 -11.93 -6.41
N SER A 369 -9.49 -11.00 -7.04
CA SER A 369 -9.37 -9.56 -6.76
C SER A 369 -9.85 -9.26 -5.34
N TYR A 370 -9.27 -8.24 -4.68
CA TYR A 370 -9.62 -7.89 -3.31
C TYR A 370 -11.05 -7.35 -3.20
N GLU A 371 -11.83 -7.98 -2.31
CA GLU A 371 -13.14 -7.52 -1.88
C GLU A 371 -13.15 -7.48 -0.35
N PRO A 372 -13.50 -6.35 0.31
CA PRO A 372 -13.43 -6.20 1.77
C PRO A 372 -14.19 -7.28 2.57
N ASP A 373 -15.30 -7.77 2.03
CA ASP A 373 -16.20 -8.73 2.68
C ASP A 373 -15.87 -10.19 2.36
N ASN A 374 -14.83 -10.46 1.54
CA ASN A 374 -14.52 -11.80 1.09
C ASN A 374 -13.60 -12.56 2.06
N HIS A 375 -14.21 -13.15 3.08
CA HIS A 375 -13.54 -13.97 4.09
C HIS A 375 -12.74 -15.16 3.53
N TYR A 376 -13.02 -15.64 2.32
CA TYR A 376 -12.23 -16.71 1.69
C TYR A 376 -10.80 -16.27 1.34
N MET A 377 -10.52 -14.97 1.33
CA MET A 377 -9.20 -14.39 1.06
C MET A 377 -8.35 -14.26 2.35
N ILE A 378 -8.96 -14.44 3.52
CA ILE A 378 -8.34 -14.21 4.83
C ILE A 378 -7.72 -15.50 5.36
N TRP A 379 -6.47 -15.39 5.79
CA TRP A 379 -5.65 -16.46 6.35
C TRP A 379 -5.22 -16.11 7.76
N VAL A 380 -5.54 -16.98 8.72
CA VAL A 380 -5.03 -16.92 10.09
C VAL A 380 -3.71 -17.68 10.15
N LEU A 381 -2.65 -17.01 10.59
CA LEU A 381 -1.30 -17.59 10.70
C LEU A 381 -0.97 -17.94 12.16
N SER A 382 -0.45 -19.14 12.39
CA SER A 382 -0.01 -19.61 13.72
C SER A 382 1.20 -20.54 13.68
#